data_AF-A0A401YYJ7-F1
#
_entry.id   AF-A0A401YYJ7-F1
#
_cell.length_a   1.000
_cell.length_b   1.000
_cell.length_c   1.000
_cell.angle_alpha   90.00
_cell.angle_beta   90.00
_cell.angle_gamma   90.00
#
_symmetry.space_group_name_H-M   'P 1'
#
loop_
_entity.id
_entity.type
_entity.pdbx_description
1 polymer ?
#
loop_
_entity_poly.entity_id
_entity_poly.type
_entity_poly.pdbx_seq_one_letter_code
_entity_poly.pdbx_strand_id
1 'polypeptide(L)'
;MLNYAGDWIFPRAEAFKTERELSTHVLSVLEKWFHIEEQVPGFYRGREPVRIDAILVPRDPEPWFDEEPAFGVEFKRPVEDMNLGSYHAWAGQAVDYAHCEFGHHGRLQVFLCPSPMVGYLASERHMTELRQRRANLPAFTEQSELSISARLPAPGDVPEIVRARADKKRRDEQARLDTEDATARSLGFEDDVHRRQEERRFTALELMRLLGQLNVGELMPSRYYGWTLLRSGMPLWSQNRGVHRRFSLKPRTAARDR
;
A
#
# COMPACT_ATOMS: atom_id res chain seq x y z
N MET A 1 -17.77 -9.32 2.74
CA MET A 1 -16.57 -8.87 2.01
C MET A 1 -15.98 -7.71 2.83
N LEU A 2 -14.69 -7.73 3.18
CA LEU A 2 -14.09 -6.72 4.05
C LEU A 2 -14.14 -5.33 3.39
N ASN A 3 -14.57 -4.31 4.14
CA ASN A 3 -14.63 -2.94 3.65
C ASN A 3 -13.24 -2.29 3.81
N TYR A 4 -12.41 -2.39 2.79
CA TYR A 4 -11.04 -1.84 2.80
C TYR A 4 -10.95 -0.32 2.98
N ALA A 5 -12.07 0.40 2.84
CA ALA A 5 -12.07 1.87 2.83
C ALA A 5 -12.25 2.53 4.22
N GLY A 6 -12.54 1.79 5.29
CA GLY A 6 -12.96 2.37 6.58
C GLY A 6 -12.21 1.93 7.83
N ASP A 7 -11.70 0.69 7.84
CA ASP A 7 -11.35 0.03 9.11
C ASP A 7 -9.85 -0.16 9.32
N TRP A 8 -9.03 0.13 8.31
CA TRP A 8 -7.58 -0.06 8.36
C TRP A 8 -6.91 1.23 8.80
N ILE A 9 -6.02 1.10 9.78
CA ILE A 9 -5.23 2.21 10.29
C ILE A 9 -3.89 2.12 9.57
N PHE A 10 -3.66 2.99 8.60
CA PHE A 10 -2.32 3.12 8.05
C PHE A 10 -1.47 3.89 9.05
N PRO A 11 -0.30 3.37 9.46
CA PRO A 11 0.62 4.19 10.21
C PRO A 11 1.01 5.38 9.34
N ARG A 12 0.86 6.59 9.90
CA ARG A 12 1.25 7.82 9.21
C ARG A 12 2.74 7.74 8.84
N ALA A 13 3.13 8.26 7.68
CA ALA A 13 4.51 8.15 7.20
C ALA A 13 5.52 8.79 8.15
N GLU A 14 5.06 9.80 8.91
CA GLU A 14 5.82 10.56 9.89
C GLU A 14 5.85 9.89 11.27
N ALA A 15 5.06 8.83 11.48
CA ALA A 15 5.03 8.11 12.76
C ALA A 15 6.34 7.33 13.03
N PHE A 16 7.09 7.00 11.97
CA PHE A 16 8.34 6.24 12.05
C PHE A 16 9.41 6.88 11.16
N LYS A 17 10.55 7.25 11.74
CA LYS A 17 11.66 7.87 10.99
C LYS A 17 12.43 6.85 10.16
N THR A 18 12.47 5.60 10.62
CA THR A 18 13.20 4.52 9.96
C THR A 18 12.37 3.24 9.90
N GLU A 19 12.74 2.33 8.99
CA GLU A 19 12.15 0.99 8.90
C GLU A 19 12.39 0.18 10.19
N ARG A 20 13.55 0.38 10.84
CA ARG A 20 13.88 -0.24 12.13
C ARG A 20 12.96 0.20 13.26
N GLU A 21 12.61 1.49 13.33
CA GLU A 21 11.67 1.99 14.32
C GLU A 21 10.28 1.37 14.14
N LEU A 22 9.84 1.26 12.88
CA LEU A 22 8.60 0.57 12.53
C LEU A 22 8.65 -0.91 12.95
N SER A 23 9.67 -1.66 12.51
CA SER A 23 9.77 -3.10 12.81
C SER A 23 9.82 -3.35 14.31
N THR A 24 10.65 -2.59 15.05
CA THR A 24 10.76 -2.69 16.52
C THR A 24 9.39 -2.49 17.18
N HIS A 25 8.65 -1.46 16.76
CA HIS A 25 7.32 -1.19 17.31
C HIS A 25 6.35 -2.34 17.03
N VAL A 26 6.24 -2.78 15.77
CA VAL A 26 5.30 -3.84 15.39
C VAL A 26 5.65 -5.17 16.07
N LEU A 27 6.92 -5.57 16.06
CA LEU A 27 7.38 -6.81 16.68
C LEU A 27 7.14 -6.81 18.19
N SER A 28 7.37 -5.68 18.89
CA SER A 28 7.06 -5.56 20.33
C SER A 28 5.56 -5.75 20.65
N VAL A 29 4.67 -5.41 19.71
CA VAL A 29 3.24 -5.70 19.87
C VAL A 29 3.00 -7.19 19.65
N LEU A 30 3.56 -7.75 18.57
CA LEU A 30 3.30 -9.12 18.13
C LEU A 30 3.93 -10.21 19.01
N GLU A 31 4.97 -9.91 19.79
CA GLU A 31 5.67 -10.87 20.64
C GLU A 31 4.76 -11.62 21.64
N LYS A 32 3.59 -11.05 21.96
CA LYS A 32 2.59 -11.67 22.82
C LYS A 32 1.96 -12.92 22.21
N TRP A 33 1.89 -12.99 20.88
CA TRP A 33 1.26 -14.07 20.12
C TRP A 33 2.26 -14.95 19.37
N PHE A 34 3.46 -14.44 19.13
CA PHE A 34 4.47 -15.12 18.32
C PHE A 34 5.83 -15.17 19.03
N HIS A 35 6.56 -16.26 18.81
CA HIS A 35 8.01 -16.27 18.90
C HIS A 35 8.57 -15.57 17.65
N ILE A 36 9.57 -14.71 17.85
CA ILE A 36 10.11 -13.83 16.82
C ILE A 36 11.59 -14.13 16.65
N GLU A 37 11.99 -14.44 15.41
CA GLU A 37 13.38 -14.53 14.99
C GLU A 37 13.65 -13.37 14.02
N GLU A 38 14.54 -12.45 14.38
CA GLU A 38 14.86 -11.28 13.55
C GLU A 38 16.05 -11.54 12.63
N GLN A 39 16.03 -10.89 11.46
CA GLN A 39 17.15 -10.81 10.52
C GLN A 39 17.66 -12.20 10.10
N VAL A 40 16.74 -13.10 9.78
CA VAL A 40 17.03 -14.51 9.50
C VAL A 40 17.64 -14.67 8.10
N PRO A 41 18.82 -15.29 7.97
CA PRO A 41 19.44 -15.52 6.67
C PRO A 41 18.63 -16.55 5.86
N GLY A 42 18.55 -16.32 4.56
CA GLY A 42 17.92 -17.23 3.61
C GLY A 42 18.72 -17.38 2.33
N PHE A 43 18.38 -18.39 1.55
CA PHE A 43 19.05 -18.69 0.30
C PHE A 43 18.02 -18.96 -0.80
N TYR A 44 18.13 -18.23 -1.90
CA TYR A 44 17.49 -18.60 -3.16
C TYR A 44 18.46 -19.50 -3.92
N ARG A 45 18.03 -20.67 -4.40
CA ARG A 45 18.87 -21.70 -5.06
C ARG A 45 19.99 -21.11 -5.94
N GLY A 46 21.22 -21.10 -5.41
CA GLY A 46 22.44 -20.66 -6.12
C GLY A 46 22.65 -19.14 -6.24
N ARG A 47 21.88 -18.32 -5.52
CA ARG A 47 22.07 -16.86 -5.44
C ARG A 47 22.77 -16.46 -4.14
N GLU A 48 23.11 -15.17 -4.09
CA GLU A 48 23.64 -14.50 -2.90
C GLU A 48 22.72 -14.72 -1.69
N PRO A 49 23.31 -14.79 -0.48
CA PRO A 49 22.54 -14.88 0.75
C PRO A 49 21.62 -13.66 0.88
N VAL A 50 20.35 -13.92 1.19
CA VAL A 50 19.37 -12.89 1.52
C VAL A 50 19.11 -12.89 3.02
N ARG A 51 18.40 -11.88 3.51
CA ARG A 51 18.00 -11.78 4.91
C ARG A 51 16.58 -11.24 4.97
N ILE A 52 15.68 -11.98 5.62
CA ILE A 52 14.32 -11.52 5.90
C ILE A 52 14.29 -10.81 7.24
N ASP A 53 13.47 -9.77 7.36
CA ASP A 53 13.46 -8.95 8.58
C ASP A 53 13.03 -9.71 9.83
N ALA A 54 11.99 -10.54 9.72
CA ALA A 54 11.55 -11.38 10.81
C ALA A 54 10.86 -12.67 10.32
N ILE A 55 10.97 -13.73 11.11
CA ILE A 55 10.13 -14.92 11.04
C ILE A 55 9.33 -15.00 12.32
N LEU A 56 8.02 -15.21 12.19
CA LEU A 56 7.08 -15.32 13.29
C LEU A 56 6.52 -16.73 13.35
N VAL A 57 6.63 -17.33 14.55
CA VAL A 57 6.09 -18.66 14.87
C VAL A 57 5.01 -18.48 15.94
N PRO A 58 3.75 -18.88 15.70
CA PRO A 58 2.70 -18.78 16.71
C PRO A 58 3.08 -19.50 18.00
N ARG A 59 2.85 -18.86 19.14
CA ARG A 59 3.03 -19.49 20.46
C ARG A 59 2.04 -20.62 20.70
N ASP A 60 0.85 -20.49 20.11
CA ASP A 60 -0.19 -21.51 20.09
C ASP A 60 -0.40 -22.00 18.64
N PRO A 61 0.16 -23.16 18.27
CA PRO A 61 0.03 -23.72 16.93
C PRO A 61 -1.31 -24.45 16.70
N GLU A 62 -2.04 -24.87 17.75
CA GLU A 62 -3.24 -25.72 17.63
C GLU A 62 -4.36 -25.12 16.73
N PRO A 63 -4.62 -23.80 16.75
CA PRO A 63 -5.66 -23.22 15.91
C PRO A 63 -5.29 -23.17 14.42
N TRP A 64 -4.02 -23.34 14.06
CA TRP A 64 -3.51 -23.23 12.70
C TRP A 64 -3.71 -24.52 11.90
N PHE A 65 -3.47 -24.45 10.59
CA PHE A 65 -3.60 -25.62 9.71
C PHE A 65 -2.33 -26.49 9.71
N ASP A 66 -1.16 -25.87 9.72
CA ASP A 66 0.12 -26.58 9.69
C ASP A 66 0.53 -26.99 11.12
N GLU A 67 1.23 -28.11 11.24
CA GLU A 67 1.77 -28.61 12.53
C GLU A 67 2.84 -27.68 13.11
N GLU A 68 3.64 -27.07 12.24
CA GLU A 68 4.71 -26.12 12.56
C GLU A 68 4.47 -24.83 11.76
N PRO A 69 3.48 -24.01 12.16
CA PRO A 69 3.15 -22.80 11.43
C PRO A 69 4.26 -21.76 11.59
N ALA A 70 4.75 -21.22 10.47
CA ALA A 70 5.71 -20.12 10.46
C ALA A 70 5.46 -19.24 9.24
N PHE A 71 5.79 -17.95 9.35
CA PHE A 71 5.74 -17.01 8.23
C PHE A 71 6.78 -15.91 8.36
N GLY A 72 7.23 -15.41 7.22
CA GLY A 72 8.12 -14.28 7.13
C GLY A 72 7.37 -12.96 7.17
N VAL A 73 8.00 -11.92 7.70
CA VAL A 73 7.53 -10.54 7.64
C VAL A 73 8.62 -9.69 7.02
N GLU A 74 8.25 -8.90 6.03
CA GLU A 74 9.12 -7.91 5.41
C GLU A 74 8.60 -6.52 5.75
N PHE A 75 9.43 -5.70 6.41
CA PHE A 75 9.04 -4.36 6.79
C PHE A 75 9.43 -3.37 5.72
N LYS A 76 8.56 -2.39 5.50
CA LYS A 76 8.85 -1.26 4.63
C LYS A 76 8.29 0.02 5.20
N ARG A 77 9.12 1.07 5.27
CA ARG A 77 8.67 2.36 5.77
C ARG A 77 7.64 2.98 4.80
N PRO A 78 6.44 3.35 5.28
CA PRO A 78 5.49 4.10 4.46
C PRO A 78 6.10 5.37 3.88
N VAL A 79 5.76 5.65 2.62
CA VAL A 79 6.08 6.91 1.95
C VAL A 79 4.76 7.55 1.50
N GLU A 80 4.60 8.86 1.73
CA GLU A 80 3.35 9.59 1.45
C GLU A 80 2.96 9.51 -0.03
N ASP A 81 3.94 9.66 -0.92
CA ASP A 81 3.76 9.61 -2.37
C ASP A 81 4.19 8.26 -2.95
N MET A 82 3.64 7.17 -2.41
CA MET A 82 3.91 5.84 -2.95
C MET A 82 3.34 5.72 -4.36
N ASN A 83 4.22 5.81 -5.36
CA ASN A 83 3.84 5.50 -6.73
C ASN A 83 3.78 3.98 -6.96
N LEU A 84 3.16 3.60 -8.08
CA LEU A 84 2.99 2.18 -8.45
C LEU A 84 4.34 1.44 -8.60
N GLY A 85 5.40 2.13 -9.02
CA GLY A 85 6.75 1.56 -9.13
C GLY A 85 7.35 1.18 -7.78
N SER A 86 7.19 2.03 -6.75
CA SER A 86 7.62 1.73 -5.38
C SER A 86 6.88 0.51 -4.82
N TYR A 87 5.58 0.40 -5.10
CA TYR A 87 4.81 -0.79 -4.75
C TYR A 87 5.35 -2.06 -5.42
N HIS A 88 5.60 -2.01 -6.73
CA HIS A 88 6.13 -3.16 -7.46
C HIS A 88 7.50 -3.59 -6.92
N ALA A 89 8.35 -2.66 -6.50
CA ALA A 89 9.63 -2.97 -5.88
C ALA A 89 9.46 -3.72 -4.55
N TRP A 90 8.55 -3.26 -3.68
CA TRP A 90 8.27 -3.94 -2.40
C TRP A 90 7.67 -5.33 -2.60
N ALA A 91 6.69 -5.43 -3.50
CA ALA A 91 6.07 -6.69 -3.86
C ALA A 91 7.09 -7.66 -4.45
N GLY A 92 7.96 -7.20 -5.35
CA GLY A 92 9.02 -8.01 -5.95
C GLY A 92 9.96 -8.60 -4.90
N GLN A 93 10.42 -7.78 -3.94
CA GLN A 93 11.28 -8.25 -2.85
C GLN A 93 10.60 -9.32 -1.99
N ALA A 94 9.32 -9.13 -1.62
CA ALA A 94 8.58 -10.12 -0.85
C ALA A 94 8.35 -11.42 -1.62
N VAL A 95 8.11 -11.34 -2.94
CA VAL A 95 8.02 -12.51 -3.81
C VAL A 95 9.35 -13.26 -3.83
N ASP A 96 10.48 -12.56 -4.02
CA ASP A 96 11.80 -13.18 -4.00
C ASP A 96 12.05 -13.93 -2.68
N TYR A 97 11.68 -13.32 -1.55
CA TYR A 97 11.79 -13.96 -0.23
C TYR A 97 10.85 -15.17 -0.07
N ALA A 98 9.63 -15.11 -0.59
CA ALA A 98 8.72 -16.26 -0.55
C ALA A 98 9.24 -17.49 -1.33
N HIS A 99 10.23 -17.29 -2.20
CA HIS A 99 10.92 -18.37 -2.92
C HIS A 99 12.28 -18.79 -2.32
N CYS A 100 12.70 -18.16 -1.22
CA CYS A 100 13.93 -18.52 -0.49
C CYS A 100 13.68 -19.61 0.56
N GLU A 101 14.75 -20.32 0.92
CA GLU A 101 14.77 -21.25 2.05
C GLU A 101 15.46 -20.60 3.26
N PHE A 102 14.80 -20.57 4.42
CA PHE A 102 15.25 -19.88 5.63
C PHE A 102 15.55 -20.88 6.75
N GLY A 103 16.80 -21.34 6.81
CA GLY A 103 17.26 -22.27 7.84
C GLY A 103 16.37 -23.51 7.97
N HIS A 104 15.90 -23.78 9.19
CA HIS A 104 15.05 -24.93 9.48
C HIS A 104 13.56 -24.70 9.13
N HIS A 105 13.16 -23.45 8.86
CA HIS A 105 11.78 -23.10 8.50
C HIS A 105 11.43 -23.45 7.04
N GLY A 106 12.44 -23.70 6.21
CA GLY A 106 12.25 -23.95 4.79
C GLY A 106 11.69 -22.73 4.06
N ARG A 107 10.72 -22.92 3.17
CA ARG A 107 10.08 -21.82 2.44
C ARG A 107 8.87 -21.31 3.18
N LEU A 108 8.70 -20.00 3.19
CA LEU A 108 7.67 -19.32 3.98
C LEU A 108 6.75 -18.47 3.10
N GLN A 109 5.49 -18.30 3.54
CA GLN A 109 4.70 -17.16 3.12
C GLN A 109 5.30 -15.88 3.72
N VAL A 110 5.36 -14.81 2.93
CA VAL A 110 5.94 -13.53 3.33
C VAL A 110 4.85 -12.47 3.42
N PHE A 111 4.74 -11.78 4.54
CA PHE A 111 3.75 -10.74 4.77
C PHE A 111 4.42 -9.37 4.75
N LEU A 112 3.97 -8.48 3.86
CA LEU A 112 4.45 -7.10 3.79
C LEU A 112 3.84 -6.27 4.93
N CYS A 113 4.68 -5.51 5.65
CA CYS A 113 4.28 -4.69 6.79
C CYS A 113 4.79 -3.23 6.74
N PRO A 114 3.90 -2.22 6.80
CA PRO A 114 2.46 -2.36 6.66
C PRO A 114 2.10 -2.74 5.23
N SER A 115 0.84 -3.12 4.99
CA SER A 115 0.45 -3.41 3.62
C SER A 115 0.52 -2.18 2.72
N PRO A 116 1.18 -2.30 1.55
CA PRO A 116 1.26 -1.20 0.61
C PRO A 116 -0.08 -0.90 -0.07
N MET A 117 -1.02 -1.86 -0.06
CA MET A 117 -2.35 -1.67 -0.68
C MET A 117 -3.19 -0.64 0.06
N VAL A 118 -3.04 -0.53 1.38
CA VAL A 118 -3.71 0.56 2.10
C VAL A 118 -3.11 1.92 1.75
N GLY A 119 -1.79 2.02 1.51
CA GLY A 119 -1.21 3.26 0.97
C GLY A 119 -1.77 3.61 -0.41
N TYR A 120 -1.84 2.62 -1.31
CA TYR A 120 -2.42 2.77 -2.65
C TYR A 120 -3.88 3.25 -2.60
N LEU A 121 -4.69 2.71 -1.68
CA LEU A 121 -6.08 3.10 -1.48
C LEU A 121 -6.24 4.43 -0.73
N ALA A 122 -5.36 4.74 0.23
CA ALA A 122 -5.40 5.96 1.04
C ALA A 122 -4.93 7.20 0.28
N SER A 123 -4.03 7.02 -0.70
CA SER A 123 -3.47 8.12 -1.50
C SER A 123 -4.54 8.99 -2.18
N GLU A 124 -5.74 8.46 -2.53
CA GLU A 124 -6.80 9.31 -3.11
C GLU A 124 -7.50 10.21 -2.10
N ARG A 125 -7.67 9.83 -0.83
CA ARG A 125 -8.22 10.77 0.16
C ARG A 125 -7.28 11.94 0.35
N HIS A 126 -5.99 11.65 0.47
CA HIS A 126 -4.97 12.67 0.55
C HIS A 126 -4.88 13.51 -0.73
N MET A 127 -4.92 12.89 -1.91
CA MET A 127 -4.91 13.61 -3.19
C MET A 127 -6.19 14.41 -3.42
N THR A 128 -7.34 13.96 -2.93
CA THR A 128 -8.61 14.70 -2.97
C THR A 128 -8.56 15.88 -2.02
N GLU A 129 -8.05 15.71 -0.80
CA GLU A 129 -7.79 16.80 0.14
C GLU A 129 -6.77 17.80 -0.43
N LEU A 130 -5.70 17.34 -1.08
CA LEU A 130 -4.72 18.19 -1.75
C LEU A 130 -5.32 18.93 -2.94
N ARG A 131 -6.15 18.28 -3.77
CA ARG A 131 -6.90 18.90 -4.87
C ARG A 131 -7.87 19.96 -4.33
N GLN A 132 -8.61 19.65 -3.26
CA GLN A 132 -9.51 20.60 -2.60
C GLN A 132 -8.73 21.77 -2.00
N ARG A 133 -7.62 21.52 -1.31
CA ARG A 133 -6.72 22.58 -0.82
C ARG A 133 -6.16 23.42 -1.96
N ARG A 134 -5.85 22.84 -3.12
CA ARG A 134 -5.36 23.54 -4.31
C ARG A 134 -6.44 24.34 -5.02
N ALA A 135 -7.68 23.86 -5.01
CA ALA A 135 -8.85 24.60 -5.48
C ALA A 135 -9.22 25.76 -4.54
N ASN A 136 -9.00 25.57 -3.23
CA ASN A 136 -9.26 26.56 -2.18
C ASN A 136 -8.06 27.47 -1.87
N LEU A 137 -6.88 27.17 -2.41
CA LEU A 137 -5.73 28.05 -2.34
C LEU A 137 -6.12 29.33 -3.08
N PRO A 138 -6.00 30.52 -2.46
CA PRO A 138 -6.22 31.76 -3.17
C PRO A 138 -5.39 31.73 -4.44
N ALA A 139 -6.02 32.06 -5.57
CA ALA A 139 -5.38 32.07 -6.88
C ALA A 139 -3.97 32.65 -6.72
N PHE A 140 -2.98 31.90 -7.20
CA PHE A 140 -1.56 32.26 -7.31
C PHE A 140 -1.41 33.78 -7.20
N THR A 141 -1.01 34.26 -6.02
CA THR A 141 -1.15 35.68 -5.66
C THR A 141 -0.43 36.53 -6.70
N GLU A 142 -0.97 37.71 -7.01
CA GLU A 142 -0.38 38.67 -7.97
C GLU A 142 1.15 38.86 -7.80
N GLN A 143 1.68 38.65 -6.58
CA GLN A 143 3.11 38.65 -6.27
C GLN A 143 3.95 37.61 -7.04
N SER A 144 3.38 36.46 -7.35
CA SER A 144 4.03 35.41 -8.15
C SER A 144 3.91 35.63 -9.66
N GLU A 145 2.96 36.44 -10.13
CA GLU A 145 2.96 36.99 -11.49
C GLU A 145 3.96 38.15 -11.64
N LEU A 146 4.11 38.99 -10.60
CA LEU A 146 5.05 40.12 -10.57
C LEU A 146 6.53 39.68 -10.61
N SER A 147 6.86 38.50 -10.08
CA SER A 147 8.24 37.96 -10.14
C SER A 147 8.59 37.37 -11.51
N ILE A 148 7.59 36.90 -12.28
CA ILE A 148 7.76 36.46 -13.67
C ILE A 148 7.75 37.66 -14.63
N SER A 149 6.97 38.71 -14.34
CA SER A 149 6.88 39.91 -15.18
C SER A 149 8.15 40.77 -15.16
N ALA A 150 9.00 40.63 -14.14
CA ALA A 150 10.28 41.35 -14.05
C ALA A 150 11.32 40.97 -15.14
N ARG A 151 11.03 39.97 -15.99
CA ARG A 151 11.89 39.55 -17.12
C ARG A 151 11.29 39.77 -18.51
N LEU A 152 10.13 40.44 -18.63
CA LEU A 152 9.43 40.59 -19.92
C LEU A 152 9.38 42.06 -20.40
N PRO A 153 9.37 42.28 -21.74
CA PRO A 153 9.44 43.61 -22.35
C PRO A 153 8.18 44.47 -22.12
N ALA A 154 8.34 45.77 -22.43
CA ALA A 154 7.55 46.94 -22.02
C ALA A 154 6.01 46.79 -21.85
N PRO A 155 5.42 47.55 -20.90
CA PRO A 155 4.02 47.44 -20.49
C PRO A 155 3.08 48.11 -21.50
N GLY A 156 2.28 47.29 -22.16
CA GLY A 156 1.14 47.73 -22.98
C GLY A 156 0.08 46.65 -23.06
N ASP A 157 0.43 45.46 -23.59
CA ASP A 157 -0.57 44.43 -23.95
C ASP A 157 -0.28 43.02 -23.38
N VAL A 158 0.87 42.83 -22.73
CA VAL A 158 1.28 41.53 -22.16
C VAL A 158 0.33 41.02 -21.05
N PRO A 159 -0.21 41.86 -20.14
CA PRO A 159 -1.09 41.38 -19.08
C PRO A 159 -2.42 40.80 -19.60
N GLU A 160 -2.98 41.37 -20.66
CA GLU A 160 -4.28 40.93 -21.19
C GLU A 160 -4.16 39.58 -21.92
N ILE A 161 -3.10 39.39 -22.72
CA ILE A 161 -2.83 38.12 -23.42
C ILE A 161 -2.56 36.98 -22.42
N VAL A 162 -1.81 37.26 -21.34
CA VAL A 162 -1.53 36.26 -20.30
C VAL A 162 -2.81 35.88 -19.56
N ARG A 163 -3.65 36.85 -19.18
CA ARG A 163 -4.96 36.61 -18.55
C ARG A 163 -5.89 35.81 -19.46
N ALA A 164 -6.04 36.20 -20.72
CA ALA A 164 -6.85 35.48 -21.70
C ALA A 164 -6.39 34.03 -21.90
N ARG A 165 -5.09 33.76 -21.91
CA ARG A 165 -4.53 32.38 -21.98
C ARG A 165 -4.84 31.59 -20.71
N ALA A 166 -4.69 32.20 -19.53
CA ALA A 166 -5.03 31.57 -18.27
C ALA A 166 -6.54 31.23 -18.18
N ASP A 167 -7.40 32.13 -18.64
CA ASP A 167 -8.85 31.93 -18.67
C ASP A 167 -9.28 30.87 -19.68
N LYS A 168 -8.65 30.84 -20.86
CA LYS A 168 -8.87 29.77 -21.83
C LYS A 168 -8.45 28.42 -21.23
N LYS A 169 -7.25 28.32 -20.66
CA LYS A 169 -6.77 27.08 -20.03
C LYS A 169 -7.69 26.61 -18.90
N ARG A 170 -8.24 27.54 -18.10
CA ARG A 170 -9.24 27.23 -17.06
C ARG A 170 -10.54 26.68 -17.64
N ARG A 171 -11.07 27.30 -18.71
CA ARG A 171 -12.28 26.80 -19.40
C ARG A 171 -12.07 25.43 -20.03
N ASP A 172 -10.93 25.22 -20.69
CA ASP A 172 -10.58 23.95 -21.32
C ASP A 172 -10.46 22.84 -20.26
N GLU A 173 -9.84 23.12 -19.10
CA GLU A 173 -9.73 22.17 -17.99
C GLU A 173 -11.09 21.88 -17.34
N GLN A 174 -11.93 22.89 -17.14
CA GLN A 174 -13.28 22.68 -16.59
C GLN A 174 -14.13 21.82 -17.53
N ALA A 175 -14.11 22.09 -18.84
CA ALA A 175 -14.83 21.29 -19.83
C ALA A 175 -14.35 19.82 -19.85
N ARG A 176 -13.04 19.60 -19.66
CA ARG A 176 -12.48 18.25 -19.50
C ARG A 176 -13.05 17.54 -18.27
N LEU A 177 -13.05 18.20 -17.11
CA LEU A 177 -13.60 17.65 -15.87
C LEU A 177 -15.11 17.36 -15.98
N ASP A 178 -15.88 18.27 -16.57
CA ASP A 178 -17.31 18.09 -16.81
C ASP A 178 -17.58 16.87 -17.72
N THR A 179 -16.71 16.66 -18.71
CA THR A 179 -16.78 15.48 -19.61
C THR A 179 -16.43 14.18 -18.87
N GLU A 180 -15.41 14.19 -18.02
CA GLU A 180 -15.03 13.04 -17.18
C GLU A 180 -16.19 12.66 -16.24
N ASP A 181 -16.80 13.63 -15.57
CA ASP A 181 -17.95 13.42 -14.68
C ASP A 181 -19.20 12.92 -15.42
N ALA A 182 -19.50 13.49 -16.59
CA ALA A 182 -20.60 13.03 -17.42
C ALA A 182 -20.38 11.57 -17.89
N THR A 183 -19.13 11.22 -18.21
CA THR A 183 -18.75 9.84 -18.57
C THR A 183 -18.90 8.90 -17.38
N ALA A 184 -18.47 9.30 -16.19
CA ALA A 184 -18.63 8.49 -14.98
C ALA A 184 -20.12 8.26 -14.65
N ARG A 185 -20.96 9.29 -14.76
CA ARG A 185 -22.41 9.16 -14.55
C ARG A 185 -23.08 8.26 -15.58
N SER A 186 -22.66 8.30 -16.85
CA SER A 186 -23.21 7.41 -17.88
C SER A 186 -22.85 5.94 -17.62
N LEU A 187 -21.73 5.68 -16.94
CA LEU A 187 -21.32 4.36 -16.47
C LEU A 187 -21.96 3.95 -15.13
N GLY A 188 -22.83 4.79 -14.55
CA GLY A 188 -23.54 4.50 -13.30
C GLY A 188 -22.81 4.88 -12.01
N PHE A 189 -21.72 5.66 -12.10
CA PHE A 189 -21.04 6.23 -10.93
C PHE A 189 -21.63 7.59 -10.55
N GLU A 190 -21.39 8.05 -9.31
CA GLU A 190 -21.87 9.36 -8.85
C GLU A 190 -21.14 10.53 -9.56
N ASP A 191 -19.83 10.39 -9.67
CA ASP A 191 -18.89 11.30 -10.34
C ASP A 191 -17.61 10.53 -10.74
N ASP A 192 -16.67 11.22 -11.39
CA ASP A 192 -15.42 10.60 -11.84
C ASP A 192 -14.50 10.21 -10.68
N VAL A 193 -14.62 10.86 -9.52
CA VAL A 193 -13.87 10.52 -8.31
C VAL A 193 -14.30 9.15 -7.80
N HIS A 194 -15.60 8.91 -7.69
CA HIS A 194 -16.16 7.63 -7.28
C HIS A 194 -15.78 6.51 -8.27
N ARG A 195 -15.84 6.76 -9.58
CA ARG A 195 -15.38 5.80 -10.61
C ARG A 195 -13.93 5.40 -10.39
N ARG A 196 -13.02 6.38 -10.27
CA ARG A 196 -11.58 6.12 -10.05
C ARG A 196 -11.33 5.38 -8.74
N GLN A 197 -12.10 5.67 -7.69
CA GLN A 197 -11.98 4.98 -6.40
C GLN A 197 -12.35 3.49 -6.53
N GLU A 198 -13.45 3.17 -7.21
CA GLU A 198 -13.86 1.78 -7.45
C GLU A 198 -12.89 1.04 -8.39
N GLU A 199 -12.38 1.67 -9.44
CA GLU A 199 -11.35 1.10 -10.32
C GLU A 199 -10.06 0.75 -9.56
N ARG A 200 -9.60 1.64 -8.68
CA ARG A 200 -8.44 1.37 -7.82
C ARG A 200 -8.72 0.28 -6.81
N ARG A 201 -9.91 0.27 -6.20
CA ARG A 201 -10.31 -0.79 -5.27
C ARG A 201 -10.28 -2.15 -5.95
N PHE A 202 -10.85 -2.24 -7.15
CA PHE A 202 -10.81 -3.45 -7.96
C PHE A 202 -9.37 -3.87 -8.27
N THR A 203 -8.54 -2.92 -8.71
CA THR A 203 -7.13 -3.16 -9.02
C THR A 203 -6.35 -3.65 -7.79
N ALA A 204 -6.56 -3.02 -6.62
CA ALA A 204 -5.93 -3.44 -5.37
C ALA A 204 -6.34 -4.87 -4.99
N LEU A 205 -7.63 -5.21 -5.08
CA LEU A 205 -8.12 -6.55 -4.78
C LEU A 205 -7.52 -7.61 -5.72
N GLU A 206 -7.41 -7.32 -7.02
CA GLU A 206 -6.77 -8.22 -7.98
C GLU A 206 -5.28 -8.37 -7.71
N LEU A 207 -4.56 -7.27 -7.41
CA LEU A 207 -3.15 -7.32 -7.03
C LEU A 207 -2.93 -8.15 -5.77
N MET A 208 -3.75 -7.96 -4.74
CA MET A 208 -3.70 -8.75 -3.50
C MET A 208 -3.97 -10.24 -3.75
N ARG A 209 -4.89 -10.54 -4.67
CA ARG A 209 -5.18 -11.91 -5.08
C ARG A 209 -3.98 -12.55 -5.78
N LEU A 210 -3.37 -11.83 -6.73
CA LEU A 210 -2.16 -12.27 -7.44
C LEU A 210 -0.99 -12.48 -6.47
N LEU A 211 -0.73 -11.54 -5.57
CA LEU A 211 0.29 -11.67 -4.53
C LEU A 211 0.06 -12.90 -3.64
N GLY A 212 -1.19 -13.14 -3.23
CA GLY A 212 -1.52 -14.33 -2.44
C GLY A 212 -1.29 -15.65 -3.20
N GLN A 213 -1.36 -15.65 -4.54
CA GLN A 213 -0.95 -16.81 -5.35
C GLN A 213 0.57 -17.01 -5.35
N LEU A 214 1.32 -15.93 -5.21
CA LEU A 214 2.79 -15.91 -5.09
C LEU A 214 3.28 -16.05 -3.64
N ASN A 215 2.41 -16.49 -2.72
CA ASN A 215 2.73 -16.66 -1.29
C ASN A 215 3.11 -15.36 -0.57
N VAL A 216 2.66 -14.21 -1.10
CA VAL A 216 2.79 -12.90 -0.45
C VAL A 216 1.45 -12.48 0.14
N GLY A 217 1.48 -12.17 1.43
CA GLY A 217 0.37 -11.63 2.19
C GLY A 217 0.67 -10.24 2.74
N GLU A 218 -0.16 -9.79 3.66
CA GLU A 218 -0.10 -8.45 4.22
C GLU A 218 -0.30 -8.49 5.74
N LEU A 219 0.50 -7.73 6.47
CA LEU A 219 0.37 -7.53 7.91
C LEU A 219 0.06 -6.06 8.16
N MET A 220 -1.07 -5.76 8.80
CA MET A 220 -1.45 -4.36 9.04
C MET A 220 -2.41 -4.16 10.21
N PRO A 221 -2.49 -2.94 10.78
CA PRO A 221 -3.41 -2.68 11.88
C PRO A 221 -4.83 -2.41 11.38
N SER A 222 -5.80 -3.02 12.04
CA SER A 222 -7.23 -2.78 11.92
C SER A 222 -7.77 -2.11 13.19
N ARG A 223 -8.71 -1.18 13.03
CA ARG A 223 -9.44 -0.55 14.14
C ARG A 223 -10.16 -1.56 15.03
N TYR A 224 -10.79 -2.58 14.43
CA TYR A 224 -11.60 -3.55 15.18
C TYR A 224 -10.84 -4.81 15.56
N TYR A 225 -9.89 -5.23 14.73
CA TYR A 225 -9.20 -6.52 14.87
C TYR A 225 -7.78 -6.40 15.44
N GLY A 226 -7.24 -5.18 15.59
CA GLY A 226 -5.84 -4.95 15.88
C GLY A 226 -4.95 -5.37 14.70
N TRP A 227 -3.71 -5.75 14.94
CA TRP A 227 -2.85 -6.29 13.88
C TRP A 227 -3.47 -7.52 13.23
N THR A 228 -3.49 -7.57 11.90
CA THR A 228 -4.18 -8.60 11.13
C THR A 228 -3.28 -9.09 10.00
N LEU A 229 -3.22 -10.43 9.83
CA LEU A 229 -2.62 -11.10 8.69
C LEU A 229 -3.68 -11.32 7.62
N LEU A 230 -3.41 -10.88 6.41
CA LEU A 230 -4.30 -10.99 5.25
C LEU A 230 -3.60 -11.73 4.12
N ARG A 231 -4.36 -12.56 3.39
CA ARG A 231 -3.90 -13.24 2.18
C ARG A 231 -5.02 -13.21 1.15
N SER A 232 -4.74 -12.68 -0.04
CA SER A 232 -5.75 -12.49 -1.09
C SER A 232 -6.98 -11.73 -0.56
N GLY A 233 -6.76 -10.73 0.29
CA GLY A 233 -7.80 -9.94 0.94
C GLY A 233 -8.63 -10.65 2.02
N MET A 234 -8.31 -11.90 2.36
CA MET A 234 -8.98 -12.65 3.43
C MET A 234 -8.14 -12.65 4.70
N PRO A 235 -8.75 -12.45 5.89
CA PRO A 235 -8.04 -12.49 7.15
C PRO A 235 -7.69 -13.94 7.51
N LEU A 236 -6.43 -14.18 7.88
CA LEU A 236 -5.95 -15.46 8.39
C LEU A 236 -5.90 -15.46 9.91
N TRP A 237 -5.39 -14.37 10.48
CA TRP A 237 -5.24 -14.16 11.92
C TRP A 237 -5.43 -12.69 12.25
N SER A 238 -5.93 -12.41 13.46
CA SER A 238 -5.90 -11.05 14.01
C SER A 238 -5.65 -11.04 15.51
N GLN A 239 -5.03 -9.98 15.99
CA GLN A 239 -4.70 -9.73 17.38
C GLN A 239 -5.86 -9.98 18.33
N ASN A 240 -7.06 -9.47 18.01
CA ASN A 240 -8.21 -9.52 18.92
C ASN A 240 -9.06 -10.80 18.80
N ARG A 241 -8.86 -11.61 17.75
CA ARG A 241 -9.71 -12.80 17.47
C ARG A 241 -8.94 -14.10 17.23
N GLY A 242 -7.61 -14.07 17.20
CA GLY A 242 -6.81 -15.24 16.85
C GLY A 242 -6.98 -15.64 15.38
N VAL A 243 -6.91 -16.94 15.11
CA VAL A 243 -7.03 -17.52 13.75
C VAL A 243 -8.48 -17.46 13.26
N HIS A 244 -8.70 -16.83 12.11
CA HIS A 244 -10.03 -16.74 11.45
C HIS A 244 -10.32 -17.97 10.59
N ARG A 245 -9.29 -18.52 9.94
CA ARG A 245 -9.41 -19.65 9.02
C ARG A 245 -8.15 -20.50 9.07
N ARG A 246 -8.34 -21.81 9.16
CA ARG A 246 -7.26 -22.79 8.98
C ARG A 246 -6.82 -22.78 7.51
N PHE A 247 -5.73 -22.06 7.25
CA PHE A 247 -5.07 -21.98 5.96
C PHE A 247 -3.61 -22.39 6.12
N SER A 248 -3.06 -23.15 5.18
CA SER A 248 -1.66 -23.55 5.21
C SER A 248 -0.77 -22.34 4.91
N LEU A 249 0.15 -22.03 5.81
CA LEU A 249 1.23 -21.06 5.65
C LEU A 249 2.38 -21.60 4.79
N LYS A 250 2.48 -22.92 4.61
CA LYS A 250 3.48 -23.52 3.73
C LYS A 250 3.22 -23.15 2.27
N PRO A 251 4.21 -22.59 1.54
CA PRO A 251 4.07 -22.29 0.11
C PRO A 251 3.69 -23.54 -0.68
N ARG A 252 2.74 -23.41 -1.60
CA ARG A 252 2.42 -24.48 -2.55
C ARG A 252 3.54 -24.57 -3.58
N THR A 253 4.50 -25.47 -3.39
CA THR A 253 5.45 -25.82 -4.44
C THR A 253 4.74 -26.70 -5.48
N ALA A 254 4.90 -26.38 -6.76
CA ALA A 254 4.27 -27.13 -7.85
C ALA A 254 4.84 -28.55 -8.07
N ALA A 255 5.66 -29.06 -7.15
CA ALA A 255 6.23 -30.39 -7.21
C ALA A 255 5.74 -31.19 -6.00
N ARG A 256 4.66 -31.94 -6.20
CA ARG A 256 4.61 -33.28 -5.64
C ARG A 256 5.60 -34.09 -6.46
N ASP A 257 6.76 -34.37 -5.90
CA ASP A 257 7.55 -35.51 -6.34
C ASP A 257 6.61 -36.72 -6.29
N ARG A 258 6.26 -37.24 -7.47
CA ARG A 258 5.70 -38.57 -7.66
C ARG A 258 6.85 -39.53 -7.83
#